data_AF-A0A9E0MT14-F1
#
_entry.id   AF-A0A9E0MT14-F1
#
_cell.length_a   1.000
_cell.length_b   1.000
_cell.length_c   1.000
_cell.angle_alpha   90.00
_cell.angle_beta   90.00
_cell.angle_gamma   90.00
#
_symmetry.space_group_name_H-M   'P 1'
#
loop_
_entity.id
_entity.type
_entity.pdbx_description
1 polymer ?
#
loop_
_entity_poly.entity_id
_entity_poly.type
_entity_poly.pdbx_seq_one_letter_code
_entity_poly.pdbx_strand_id
1 'polypeptide(L)'
;MNLNPDQLSDYTNTFLKVLIDYTPKLISALIILFVGLYAIRLINRFIRRVMFKRNLEPTLTKFLADILLWVLRVILFVTFIEKLGVGNSSFVAILGAMGLAVGLSLQGSLSNFAGGMLIILFKPFRVNDTIEAQGVTGTVSEIQIFVTKLITANNQTIFIPNGSLSNGNIINYSMEKIRRADLTIAISYDTNIKEAKDIITAVLQNNPKVLQTPAAEVSVKNLTDTAIQLAVRPWAKSQDFWGVYADTLENCKQAFDTAGIIIQPFVKESSKK
;
A
#
# COMPACT_ATOMS: atom_id res chain seq x y z
N MET A 1 47.23 -12.95 -66.90
CA MET A 1 46.85 -12.76 -65.48
C MET A 1 47.29 -14.03 -64.78
N ASN A 2 48.59 -14.12 -64.47
CA ASN A 2 49.20 -15.34 -63.93
C ASN A 2 48.89 -15.42 -62.44
N LEU A 3 47.92 -16.27 -62.08
CA LEU A 3 47.71 -16.66 -60.69
C LEU A 3 48.92 -17.50 -60.28
N ASN A 4 49.79 -16.96 -59.43
CA ASN A 4 50.91 -17.70 -58.86
C ASN A 4 50.36 -18.90 -58.05
N PRO A 5 50.86 -20.13 -58.24
CA PRO A 5 50.44 -21.31 -57.47
C PRO A 5 50.57 -21.10 -55.95
N ASP A 6 51.58 -20.34 -55.53
CA ASP A 6 51.84 -20.04 -54.12
C ASP A 6 50.77 -19.12 -53.51
N GLN A 7 50.31 -18.11 -54.26
CA GLN A 7 49.22 -17.25 -53.80
C GLN A 7 47.89 -18.02 -53.70
N LEU A 8 47.64 -18.94 -54.64
CA LEU A 8 46.46 -19.82 -54.58
C LEU A 8 46.50 -20.73 -53.35
N SER A 9 47.69 -21.22 -52.99
CA SER A 9 47.91 -22.06 -51.80
C SER A 9 47.77 -21.28 -50.47
N ASP A 10 48.16 -20.00 -50.45
CA ASP A 10 48.00 -19.15 -49.27
C ASP A 10 46.53 -18.78 -49.01
N TYR A 11 45.75 -18.52 -50.07
CA TYR A 11 44.31 -18.29 -49.94
C TYR A 11 43.56 -19.55 -49.49
N THR A 12 43.92 -20.74 -50.00
CA THR A 12 43.28 -22.00 -49.57
C THR A 12 43.66 -22.37 -48.14
N ASN A 13 44.91 -22.17 -47.73
CA ASN A 13 45.36 -22.41 -46.36
C ASN A 13 44.74 -21.42 -45.35
N THR A 14 44.57 -20.15 -45.75
CA THR A 14 43.89 -19.14 -44.93
C THR A 14 42.40 -19.46 -44.80
N PHE A 15 41.75 -19.85 -45.90
CA PHE A 15 40.36 -20.28 -45.90
C PHE A 15 40.14 -21.53 -45.03
N LEU A 16 41.00 -22.55 -45.16
CA LEU A 16 40.94 -23.77 -44.35
C LEU A 16 41.19 -23.49 -42.86
N LYS A 17 42.14 -22.62 -42.49
CA LYS A 17 42.36 -22.22 -41.09
C LYS A 17 41.14 -21.52 -40.50
N VAL A 18 40.57 -20.55 -41.23
CA VAL A 18 39.35 -19.86 -40.81
C VAL A 18 38.19 -20.86 -40.67
N LEU A 19 38.05 -21.81 -41.60
CA LEU A 19 36.98 -22.80 -41.55
C LEU A 19 37.13 -23.71 -40.31
N ILE A 20 38.35 -24.16 -40.00
CA ILE A 20 38.64 -25.01 -38.83
C ILE A 20 38.44 -24.24 -37.52
N ASP A 21 38.79 -22.96 -37.44
CA ASP A 21 38.65 -22.15 -36.21
C ASP A 21 37.19 -21.75 -35.91
N TYR A 22 36.35 -21.58 -36.94
CA TYR A 22 34.94 -21.21 -36.77
C TYR A 22 33.98 -22.40 -36.68
N THR A 23 34.37 -23.58 -37.20
CA THR A 23 33.52 -24.79 -37.14
C THR A 23 33.13 -25.21 -35.72
N PRO A 24 34.05 -25.28 -34.73
CA PRO A 24 33.71 -25.62 -33.34
C PRO A 24 32.77 -24.59 -32.68
N LYS A 25 32.93 -23.31 -33.01
CA LYS A 25 32.08 -22.22 -32.53
C LYS A 25 30.66 -22.34 -33.08
N LEU A 26 30.54 -22.61 -34.38
CA LEU A 26 29.26 -22.84 -35.04
C LEU A 26 28.52 -24.06 -34.47
N ILE A 27 29.24 -25.18 -34.29
CA ILE A 27 28.67 -26.41 -33.71
C ILE A 27 28.19 -26.15 -32.27
N SER A 28 29.02 -25.50 -31.45
CA SER A 28 28.67 -25.19 -30.06
C SER A 28 27.46 -24.24 -29.98
N ALA A 29 27.39 -23.23 -30.86
CA ALA A 29 26.27 -22.31 -30.93
C ALA A 29 24.97 -23.03 -31.34
N LEU A 30 25.02 -23.92 -32.34
CA LEU A 30 23.87 -24.72 -32.76
C LEU A 30 23.39 -25.66 -31.64
N ILE A 31 24.31 -26.33 -30.94
CA ILE A 31 23.97 -27.17 -29.78
C ILE A 31 23.21 -26.35 -28.74
N ILE A 32 23.73 -25.17 -28.36
CA ILE A 32 23.08 -24.28 -27.40
C ILE A 32 21.69 -23.85 -27.89
N LEU A 33 21.53 -23.52 -29.17
CA LEU A 33 20.25 -23.14 -29.73
C LEU A 33 19.22 -24.27 -29.63
N PHE A 34 19.57 -25.48 -30.06
CA PHE A 34 18.64 -26.63 -30.04
C PHE A 34 18.31 -27.07 -28.62
N VAL A 35 19.31 -27.19 -27.75
CA VAL A 35 19.13 -27.54 -26.34
C VAL A 35 18.31 -26.46 -25.61
N GLY A 36 18.60 -25.18 -25.87
CA GLY A 36 17.88 -24.05 -25.30
C GLY A 36 16.42 -24.00 -25.74
N LEU A 37 16.13 -24.17 -27.03
CA LEU A 37 14.74 -24.24 -27.53
C LEU A 37 13.98 -25.41 -26.93
N TYR A 38 14.64 -26.57 -26.76
CA TYR A 38 14.06 -27.72 -26.09
C TYR A 38 13.77 -27.42 -24.60
N ALA A 39 14.72 -26.83 -23.89
CA ALA A 39 14.57 -26.43 -22.49
C ALA A 39 13.41 -25.43 -22.31
N ILE A 40 13.31 -24.42 -23.18
CA ILE A 40 12.21 -23.43 -23.15
C ILE A 40 10.85 -24.12 -23.32
N ARG A 41 10.73 -25.10 -24.24
CA ARG A 41 9.49 -25.88 -24.40
C ARG A 41 9.15 -26.67 -23.14
N LEU A 42 10.15 -27.28 -22.49
CA LEU A 42 9.96 -28.03 -21.25
C LEU A 42 9.49 -27.12 -20.11
N ILE A 43 10.15 -25.96 -19.95
CA ILE A 43 9.80 -24.93 -18.97
C ILE A 43 8.36 -24.44 -19.20
N ASN A 44 7.97 -24.14 -20.43
CA ASN A 44 6.61 -23.71 -20.77
C ASN A 44 5.54 -24.76 -20.39
N ARG A 45 5.81 -26.04 -20.69
CA ARG A 45 4.92 -27.13 -20.29
C ARG A 45 4.78 -27.20 -18.76
N PHE A 46 5.88 -27.03 -18.03
CA PHE A 46 5.88 -27.04 -16.58
C PHE A 46 5.08 -25.87 -15.99
N ILE A 47 5.35 -24.65 -16.44
CA ILE A 47 4.64 -23.43 -15.99
C ILE A 47 3.14 -23.56 -16.24
N ARG A 48 2.73 -23.92 -17.46
CA ARG A 48 1.31 -24.08 -17.79
C ARG A 48 0.66 -25.13 -16.89
N ARG A 49 1.31 -26.28 -16.66
CA ARG A 49 0.80 -27.32 -15.77
C ARG A 49 0.62 -26.82 -14.33
N VAL A 50 1.56 -26.04 -13.80
CA VAL A 50 1.47 -25.46 -12.46
C VAL A 50 0.33 -24.43 -12.38
N MET A 51 0.20 -23.56 -13.37
CA MET A 51 -0.81 -22.50 -13.40
C MET A 51 -2.23 -23.06 -13.56
N PHE A 52 -2.42 -24.08 -14.41
CA PHE A 52 -3.68 -24.82 -14.51
C PHE A 52 -4.05 -25.50 -13.18
N LYS A 53 -3.09 -26.13 -12.50
CA LYS A 53 -3.32 -26.76 -11.19
C LYS A 53 -3.72 -25.75 -10.10
N ARG A 54 -3.34 -24.48 -10.25
CA ARG A 54 -3.65 -23.38 -9.32
C ARG A 54 -4.94 -22.63 -9.67
N ASN A 55 -5.71 -23.09 -10.67
CA ASN A 55 -6.95 -22.46 -11.13
C ASN A 55 -6.78 -20.96 -11.45
N LEU A 56 -5.62 -20.58 -12.00
CA LEU A 56 -5.42 -19.21 -12.46
C LEU A 56 -6.28 -18.94 -13.70
N GLU A 57 -6.73 -17.70 -13.83
CA GLU A 57 -7.53 -17.28 -14.97
C GLU A 57 -6.75 -17.50 -16.30
N PRO A 58 -7.40 -18.04 -17.35
CA PRO A 58 -6.71 -18.43 -18.58
C PRO A 58 -5.94 -17.30 -19.28
N THR A 59 -6.47 -16.08 -19.24
CA THR A 59 -5.84 -14.90 -19.84
C THR A 59 -4.56 -14.52 -19.10
N LEU A 60 -4.60 -14.48 -17.77
CA LEU A 60 -3.41 -14.25 -16.93
C LEU A 60 -2.34 -15.33 -17.15
N THR A 61 -2.77 -16.59 -17.26
CA THR A 61 -1.87 -17.73 -17.52
C THR A 61 -1.15 -17.58 -18.85
N LYS A 62 -1.87 -17.22 -19.92
CA LYS A 62 -1.28 -16.99 -21.23
C LYS A 62 -0.30 -15.82 -21.21
N PHE A 63 -0.71 -14.70 -20.60
CA PHE A 63 0.12 -13.49 -20.52
C PHE A 63 1.46 -13.73 -19.81
N LEU A 64 1.45 -14.34 -18.62
CA LEU A 64 2.68 -14.62 -17.86
C LEU A 64 3.57 -15.66 -18.56
N ALA A 65 2.98 -16.69 -19.16
CA ALA A 65 3.73 -17.68 -19.92
C ALA A 65 4.41 -17.04 -21.15
N ASP A 66 3.72 -16.15 -21.86
CA ASP A 66 4.26 -15.48 -23.04
C ASP A 66 5.40 -14.52 -22.67
N ILE A 67 5.28 -13.75 -21.58
CA ILE A 67 6.39 -12.91 -21.06
C ILE A 67 7.62 -13.76 -20.76
N LEU A 68 7.47 -14.82 -19.97
CA LEU A 68 8.59 -15.66 -19.56
C LEU A 68 9.24 -16.37 -20.75
N LEU A 69 8.44 -16.82 -21.71
CA LEU A 69 8.92 -17.41 -22.97
C LEU A 69 9.74 -16.40 -23.78
N TRP A 70 9.28 -15.15 -23.91
CA TRP A 70 10.01 -14.11 -24.61
C TRP A 70 11.34 -13.77 -23.92
N VAL A 71 11.34 -13.64 -22.60
CA VAL A 71 12.57 -13.40 -21.82
C VAL A 71 13.59 -14.51 -22.05
N LEU A 72 13.17 -15.78 -21.94
CA LEU A 72 14.08 -16.93 -22.17
C LEU A 72 14.58 -16.99 -23.61
N ARG A 73 13.75 -16.67 -24.60
CA ARG A 73 14.16 -16.63 -26.02
C ARG A 73 15.18 -15.54 -26.29
N VAL A 74 15.03 -14.36 -25.68
CA VAL A 74 15.99 -13.26 -25.79
C VAL A 74 17.33 -13.66 -25.18
N ILE A 75 17.34 -14.25 -23.99
CA ILE A 75 18.58 -14.74 -23.34
C ILE A 75 19.26 -15.82 -24.21
N LEU A 76 18.48 -16.75 -24.77
CA LEU A 76 19.00 -17.77 -25.67
C LEU A 76 19.60 -17.17 -26.95
N PHE A 77 18.95 -16.16 -27.51
CA PHE A 77 19.44 -15.48 -28.71
C PHE A 77 20.75 -14.75 -28.46
N VAL A 78 20.86 -14.02 -27.35
CA VAL A 78 22.11 -13.33 -26.96
C VAL A 78 23.25 -14.32 -26.75
N THR A 79 23.01 -15.42 -26.02
CA THR A 79 24.03 -16.46 -25.77
C THR A 79 24.43 -17.19 -27.05
N PHE A 80 23.50 -17.40 -27.98
CA PHE A 80 23.78 -17.95 -29.31
C PHE A 80 24.71 -17.05 -30.14
N ILE A 81 24.41 -15.75 -30.23
CA ILE A 81 25.22 -14.77 -30.96
C ILE A 81 26.62 -14.63 -30.37
N GLU A 82 26.72 -14.61 -29.03
CA GLU A 82 27.99 -14.54 -28.32
C GLU A 82 28.91 -15.72 -28.70
N LYS A 83 28.35 -16.93 -28.82
CA LYS A 83 29.12 -18.12 -29.22
C LYS A 83 29.56 -18.12 -30.68
N LEU A 84 28.88 -17.38 -31.55
CA LEU A 84 29.33 -17.14 -32.92
C LEU A 84 30.50 -16.15 -33.01
N GLY A 85 30.90 -15.53 -31.89
CA GLY A 85 32.01 -14.58 -31.84
C GLY A 85 31.63 -13.15 -32.27
N VAL A 86 30.33 -12.86 -32.39
CA VAL A 86 29.82 -11.52 -32.63
C VAL A 86 29.78 -10.77 -31.30
N GLY A 87 30.29 -9.53 -31.28
CA GLY A 87 30.21 -8.66 -30.10
C GLY A 87 28.76 -8.45 -29.65
N ASN A 88 28.38 -9.01 -28.50
CA ASN A 88 27.02 -8.94 -27.97
C ASN A 88 26.75 -7.63 -27.19
N SER A 89 27.76 -6.79 -26.98
CA SER A 89 27.68 -5.59 -26.14
C SER A 89 26.59 -4.61 -26.59
N SER A 90 26.44 -4.38 -27.90
CA SER A 90 25.39 -3.51 -28.44
C SER A 90 23.98 -4.08 -28.22
N PHE A 91 23.83 -5.41 -28.33
CA PHE A 91 22.55 -6.08 -28.04
C PHE A 91 22.22 -6.02 -26.54
N VAL A 92 23.20 -6.29 -25.68
CA VAL A 92 23.05 -6.19 -24.23
C VAL A 92 22.70 -4.76 -23.82
N ALA A 93 23.30 -3.74 -24.44
CA ALA A 93 22.98 -2.34 -24.19
C ALA A 93 21.53 -2.00 -24.56
N ILE A 94 21.07 -2.40 -25.76
CA ILE A 94 19.68 -2.17 -26.20
C ILE A 94 18.69 -2.91 -25.29
N LEU A 95 18.96 -4.19 -24.98
CA LEU A 95 18.11 -4.98 -24.09
C LEU A 95 18.09 -4.43 -22.67
N GLY A 96 19.22 -3.91 -22.18
CA GLY A 96 19.31 -3.23 -20.89
C GLY A 96 18.45 -1.95 -20.88
N ALA A 97 18.51 -1.14 -21.94
CA ALA A 97 17.69 0.06 -22.07
C ALA A 97 16.19 -0.28 -22.17
N MET A 98 15.81 -1.30 -22.95
CA MET A 98 14.43 -1.79 -23.01
C MET A 98 13.95 -2.32 -21.66
N GLY A 99 14.79 -3.10 -20.97
CA GLY A 99 14.50 -3.63 -19.65
C GLY A 99 14.30 -2.53 -18.61
N LEU A 100 15.13 -1.48 -18.64
CA LEU A 100 14.97 -0.30 -17.79
C LEU A 100 13.65 0.42 -18.10
N ALA A 101 13.33 0.64 -19.38
CA ALA A 101 12.09 1.29 -19.79
C ALA A 101 10.84 0.51 -19.31
N VAL A 102 10.83 -0.80 -19.48
CA VAL A 102 9.74 -1.67 -18.97
C VAL A 102 9.70 -1.66 -17.45
N GLY A 103 10.86 -1.73 -16.79
CA GLY A 103 10.95 -1.69 -15.32
C GLY A 103 10.41 -0.40 -14.72
N LEU A 104 10.79 0.76 -15.30
CA LEU A 104 10.26 2.06 -14.91
C LEU A 104 8.75 2.16 -15.17
N SER A 105 8.26 1.61 -16.29
CA SER A 105 6.83 1.56 -16.58
C SER A 105 6.04 0.72 -15.57
N LEU A 106 6.66 -0.31 -14.98
CA LEU A 106 6.04 -1.21 -14.00
C LEU A 106 6.32 -0.82 -12.55
N GLN A 107 7.10 0.25 -12.31
CA GLN A 107 7.55 0.65 -10.98
C GLN A 107 6.39 0.85 -10.01
N GLY A 108 5.30 1.49 -10.45
CA GLY A 108 4.10 1.71 -9.62
C GLY A 108 3.41 0.41 -9.18
N SER A 109 3.20 -0.51 -10.12
CA SER A 109 2.57 -1.81 -9.83
C SER A 109 3.45 -2.66 -8.90
N LEU A 110 4.77 -2.64 -9.10
CA LEU A 110 5.72 -3.36 -8.25
C LEU A 110 5.80 -2.77 -6.84
N SER A 111 5.71 -1.44 -6.73
CA SER A 111 5.61 -0.75 -5.43
C SER A 111 4.34 -1.15 -4.68
N ASN A 112 3.20 -1.25 -5.37
CA ASN A 112 1.95 -1.71 -4.76
C ASN A 112 2.02 -3.18 -4.33
N PHE A 113 2.63 -4.06 -5.14
CA PHE A 113 2.85 -5.44 -4.77
C PHE A 113 3.71 -5.56 -3.50
N ALA A 114 4.85 -4.86 -3.48
CA ALA A 114 5.75 -4.85 -2.33
C ALA A 114 5.05 -4.29 -1.09
N GLY A 115 4.32 -3.18 -1.22
CA GLY A 115 3.53 -2.60 -0.13
C GLY A 115 2.49 -3.57 0.42
N GLY A 116 1.81 -4.32 -0.45
CA GLY A 116 0.85 -5.35 -0.03
C GLY A 116 1.51 -6.45 0.79
N MET A 117 2.70 -6.91 0.36
CA MET A 117 3.47 -7.91 1.10
C MET A 117 3.95 -7.40 2.46
N LEU A 118 4.39 -6.13 2.54
CA LEU A 118 4.78 -5.50 3.80
C LEU A 118 3.60 -5.37 4.78
N ILE A 119 2.42 -4.99 4.28
CA ILE A 119 1.20 -4.93 5.09
C ILE A 119 0.85 -6.31 5.65
N ILE A 120 0.93 -7.37 4.83
CA ILE A 120 0.62 -8.74 5.27
C ILE A 120 1.66 -9.25 6.28
N LEU A 121 2.93 -8.92 6.10
CA LEU A 121 4.04 -9.36 6.94
C LEU A 121 4.05 -8.66 8.30
N PHE A 122 4.03 -7.33 8.30
CA PHE A 122 4.13 -6.52 9.52
C PHE A 122 2.78 -6.23 10.19
N LYS A 123 1.67 -6.37 9.44
CA LYS A 123 0.30 -6.20 9.92
C LYS A 123 0.07 -4.90 10.71
N PRO A 124 0.39 -3.72 10.14
CA PRO A 124 0.06 -2.43 10.76
C PRO A 124 -1.47 -2.24 10.93
N PHE A 125 -2.25 -2.98 10.14
CA PHE A 125 -3.68 -3.14 10.28
C PHE A 125 -4.10 -4.51 9.74
N ARG A 126 -5.32 -4.93 10.07
CA ARG A 126 -5.92 -6.21 9.68
C ARG A 126 -7.27 -6.00 9.01
N VAL A 127 -7.78 -7.05 8.37
CA VAL A 127 -9.17 -7.08 7.92
C VAL A 127 -10.09 -6.86 9.13
N ASN A 128 -11.09 -6.01 8.96
CA ASN A 128 -12.00 -5.47 9.96
C ASN A 128 -11.47 -4.35 10.88
N ASP A 129 -10.21 -3.92 10.71
CA ASP A 129 -9.74 -2.71 11.41
C ASP A 129 -10.31 -1.45 10.75
N THR A 130 -10.70 -0.46 11.55
CA THR A 130 -11.01 0.89 11.08
C THR A 130 -9.72 1.69 11.04
N ILE A 131 -9.35 2.14 9.84
CA ILE A 131 -8.14 2.94 9.63
C ILE A 131 -8.49 4.27 8.96
N GLU A 132 -7.62 5.24 9.15
CA GLU A 132 -7.55 6.45 8.35
C GLU A 132 -6.19 6.53 7.65
N ALA A 133 -6.24 6.68 6.33
CA ALA A 133 -5.07 6.85 5.50
C ALA A 133 -5.42 7.73 4.30
N GLN A 134 -4.48 8.59 3.89
CA GLN A 134 -4.64 9.46 2.73
C GLN A 134 -5.92 10.35 2.80
N GLY A 135 -6.30 10.79 4.01
CA GLY A 135 -7.50 11.61 4.25
C GLY A 135 -8.82 10.87 4.15
N VAL A 136 -8.80 9.53 4.12
CA VAL A 136 -9.99 8.69 4.03
C VAL A 136 -10.04 7.76 5.23
N THR A 137 -11.20 7.69 5.89
CA THR A 137 -11.46 6.79 7.02
C THR A 137 -12.42 5.68 6.60
N GLY A 138 -12.09 4.43 6.92
CA GLY A 138 -12.94 3.29 6.63
C GLY A 138 -12.47 1.98 7.27
N THR A 139 -13.36 0.99 7.27
CA THR A 139 -13.07 -0.36 7.76
C THR A 139 -12.48 -1.20 6.65
N VAL A 140 -11.35 -1.86 6.93
CA VAL A 140 -10.66 -2.72 5.97
C VAL A 140 -11.50 -3.96 5.67
N SER A 141 -11.98 -4.07 4.44
CA SER A 141 -12.77 -5.23 3.98
C SER A 141 -11.87 -6.37 3.50
N GLU A 142 -10.83 -6.06 2.72
CA GLU A 142 -9.87 -7.04 2.22
C GLU A 142 -8.58 -6.37 1.77
N ILE A 143 -7.48 -7.11 1.83
CA ILE A 143 -6.16 -6.69 1.36
C ILE A 143 -5.87 -7.52 0.11
N GLN A 144 -5.99 -6.92 -1.07
CA GLN A 144 -5.66 -7.56 -2.34
C GLN A 144 -4.18 -7.34 -2.67
N ILE A 145 -3.72 -7.92 -3.78
CA ILE A 145 -2.31 -7.90 -4.19
C ILE A 145 -1.80 -6.47 -4.40
N PHE A 146 -2.57 -5.61 -5.05
CA PHE A 146 -2.15 -4.24 -5.39
C PHE A 146 -2.89 -3.15 -4.61
N VAL A 147 -4.08 -3.46 -4.09
CA VAL A 147 -4.96 -2.48 -3.43
C VAL A 147 -5.54 -3.06 -2.15
N THR A 148 -5.86 -2.19 -1.20
CA THR A 148 -6.67 -2.51 -0.03
C THR A 148 -8.05 -1.88 -0.20
N LYS A 149 -9.08 -2.68 0.05
CA LYS A 149 -10.48 -2.25 -0.04
C LYS A 149 -10.96 -1.80 1.33
N LEU A 150 -11.42 -0.56 1.42
CA LEU A 150 -12.04 0.02 2.60
C LEU A 150 -13.54 0.21 2.37
N ILE A 151 -14.32 0.08 3.45
CA ILE A 151 -15.74 0.44 3.48
C ILE A 151 -15.91 1.59 4.46
N THR A 152 -16.37 2.74 3.97
CA THR A 152 -16.63 3.92 4.83
C THR A 152 -17.85 3.68 5.73
N ALA A 153 -18.04 4.51 6.76
CA ALA A 153 -19.26 4.52 7.56
C ALA A 153 -20.55 4.73 6.73
N ASN A 154 -20.45 5.44 5.60
CA ASN A 154 -21.56 5.66 4.66
C ASN A 154 -21.74 4.52 3.64
N ASN A 155 -21.15 3.34 3.88
CA ASN A 155 -21.22 2.16 3.02
C ASN A 155 -20.65 2.35 1.59
N GLN A 156 -19.77 3.32 1.38
CA GLN A 156 -19.02 3.48 0.13
C GLN A 156 -17.76 2.61 0.13
N THR A 157 -17.46 1.99 -1.01
CA THR A 157 -16.23 1.21 -1.20
C THR A 157 -15.12 2.09 -1.76
N ILE A 158 -13.95 2.06 -1.14
CA ILE A 158 -12.76 2.81 -1.55
C ILE A 158 -11.61 1.83 -1.76
N PHE A 159 -10.92 1.95 -2.89
CA PHE A 159 -9.73 1.17 -3.19
C PHE A 159 -8.50 2.06 -3.05
N ILE A 160 -7.61 1.71 -2.11
CA ILE A 160 -6.36 2.45 -1.89
C ILE A 160 -5.18 1.58 -2.35
N PRO A 161 -4.28 2.09 -3.20
CA PRO A 161 -3.05 1.39 -3.57
C PRO A 161 -2.20 1.03 -2.35
N ASN A 162 -1.76 -0.22 -2.29
CA ASN A 162 -0.98 -0.73 -1.16
C ASN A 162 0.36 0.00 -0.98
N GLY A 163 0.97 0.48 -2.07
CA GLY A 163 2.21 1.25 -2.02
C GLY A 163 2.01 2.57 -1.25
N SER A 164 0.89 3.26 -1.48
CA SER A 164 0.53 4.48 -0.77
C SER A 164 0.25 4.23 0.72
N LEU A 165 -0.31 3.08 1.07
CA LEU A 165 -0.53 2.68 2.47
C LEU A 165 0.79 2.32 3.16
N SER A 166 1.66 1.58 2.49
CA SER A 166 2.95 1.15 3.08
C SER A 166 3.96 2.28 3.23
N ASN A 167 3.85 3.34 2.43
CA ASN A 167 4.76 4.49 2.46
C ASN A 167 4.21 5.67 3.28
N GLY A 168 2.90 5.72 3.51
CA GLY A 168 2.22 6.83 4.18
C GLY A 168 1.95 6.57 5.66
N ASN A 169 1.47 7.61 6.34
CA ASN A 169 0.98 7.47 7.71
C ASN A 169 -0.38 6.76 7.71
N ILE A 170 -0.54 5.80 8.62
CA ILE A 170 -1.80 5.09 8.86
C ILE A 170 -2.20 5.33 10.31
N ILE A 171 -3.40 5.87 10.52
CA ILE A 171 -4.00 5.96 11.84
C ILE A 171 -4.91 4.74 12.00
N ASN A 172 -4.58 3.82 12.90
CA ASN A 172 -5.40 2.66 13.18
C ASN A 172 -6.24 2.90 14.44
N TYR A 173 -7.56 2.92 14.30
CA TYR A 173 -8.50 3.14 15.41
C TYR A 173 -8.88 1.85 16.14
N SER A 174 -8.52 0.69 15.60
CA SER A 174 -8.92 -0.64 16.10
C SER A 174 -7.78 -1.40 16.79
N MET A 175 -6.53 -1.02 16.55
CA MET A 175 -5.36 -1.71 17.12
C MET A 175 -5.31 -1.58 18.64
N GLU A 176 -5.53 -0.38 19.16
CA GLU A 176 -5.62 -0.12 20.59
C GLU A 176 -7.04 -0.39 21.11
N LYS A 177 -7.13 -1.02 22.29
CA LYS A 177 -8.41 -1.44 22.89
C LYS A 177 -9.19 -0.30 23.53
N ILE A 178 -8.50 0.79 23.86
CA ILE A 178 -9.05 1.96 24.53
C ILE A 178 -8.76 3.21 23.71
N ARG A 179 -9.69 4.15 23.74
CA ARG A 179 -9.61 5.42 22.99
C ARG A 179 -10.08 6.55 23.88
N ARG A 180 -9.45 7.71 23.73
CA ARG A 180 -9.86 8.96 24.36
C ARG A 180 -10.74 9.74 23.40
N ALA A 181 -11.90 10.18 23.85
CA ALA A 181 -12.67 11.18 23.12
C ALA A 181 -12.15 12.57 23.50
N ASP A 182 -11.87 13.42 22.52
CA ASP A 182 -11.48 14.82 22.76
C ASP A 182 -12.68 15.73 22.49
N LEU A 183 -13.48 15.98 23.53
CA LEU A 183 -14.67 16.83 23.47
C LEU A 183 -14.32 18.26 23.91
N THR A 184 -15.03 19.24 23.36
CA THR A 184 -14.93 20.64 23.78
C THR A 184 -16.33 21.17 24.10
N ILE A 185 -16.54 21.59 25.35
CA ILE A 185 -17.80 22.18 25.81
C ILE A 185 -17.54 23.63 26.19
N ALA A 186 -18.36 24.55 25.70
CA ALA A 186 -18.18 25.98 25.95
C ALA A 186 -19.24 26.51 26.94
N ILE A 187 -18.79 27.17 28.00
CA ILE A 187 -19.62 27.76 29.06
C ILE A 187 -19.49 29.29 29.08
N SER A 188 -20.48 29.99 29.64
CA SER A 188 -20.41 31.45 29.84
C SER A 188 -19.28 31.84 30.81
N TYR A 189 -18.76 33.05 30.65
CA TYR A 189 -17.84 33.65 31.63
C TYR A 189 -18.47 33.88 33.00
N ASP A 190 -19.80 34.00 33.05
CA ASP A 190 -20.54 34.16 34.30
C ASP A 190 -20.63 32.86 35.11
N THR A 191 -20.29 31.72 34.49
CA THR A 191 -20.34 30.40 35.14
C THR A 191 -19.10 30.14 35.97
N ASN A 192 -19.29 29.61 37.18
CA ASN A 192 -18.17 29.14 37.99
C ASN A 192 -17.50 27.91 37.34
N ILE A 193 -16.22 28.06 36.97
CA ILE A 193 -15.45 27.01 36.31
C ILE A 193 -15.36 25.73 37.16
N LYS A 194 -15.22 25.88 38.49
CA LYS A 194 -15.09 24.72 39.39
C LYS A 194 -16.39 23.92 39.41
N GLU A 195 -17.52 24.60 39.57
CA GLU A 195 -18.84 23.97 39.54
C GLU A 195 -19.09 23.24 38.21
N ALA A 196 -18.76 23.88 37.09
CA ALA A 196 -18.91 23.25 35.78
C ALA A 196 -18.04 21.99 35.63
N LYS A 197 -16.80 22.02 36.14
CA LYS A 197 -15.91 20.84 36.13
C LYS A 197 -16.44 19.72 37.02
N ASP A 198 -16.96 20.05 38.21
CA ASP A 198 -17.49 19.06 39.15
C ASP A 198 -18.71 18.34 38.55
N ILE A 199 -19.61 19.08 37.88
CA ILE A 199 -20.77 18.51 37.18
C ILE A 199 -20.34 17.58 36.03
N ILE A 200 -19.41 18.03 35.16
CA ILE A 200 -18.90 17.18 34.07
C ILE A 200 -18.26 15.91 34.65
N THR A 201 -17.47 16.05 35.71
CA THR A 201 -16.79 14.92 36.34
C THR A 201 -17.80 13.91 36.89
N ALA A 202 -18.88 14.38 37.52
CA ALA A 202 -19.95 13.52 38.01
C ALA A 202 -20.68 12.78 36.86
N VAL A 203 -20.96 13.48 35.75
CA VAL A 203 -21.55 12.86 34.54
C VAL A 203 -20.65 11.75 34.00
N LEU A 204 -19.35 11.99 33.93
CA LEU A 204 -18.39 11.00 33.43
C LEU A 204 -18.25 9.81 34.39
N GLN A 205 -18.23 10.03 35.70
CA GLN A 205 -18.15 8.96 36.70
C GLN A 205 -19.41 8.08 36.73
N ASN A 206 -20.58 8.66 36.44
CA ASN A 206 -21.84 7.93 36.40
C ASN A 206 -22.02 7.10 35.11
N ASN A 207 -21.24 7.35 34.06
CA ASN A 207 -21.34 6.58 32.82
C ASN A 207 -20.56 5.27 32.92
N PRO A 208 -21.22 4.09 32.91
CA PRO A 208 -20.55 2.80 33.10
C PRO A 208 -19.60 2.41 31.95
N LYS A 209 -19.70 3.07 30.79
CA LYS A 209 -18.85 2.83 29.63
C LYS A 209 -17.56 3.68 29.65
N VAL A 210 -17.50 4.70 30.51
CA VAL A 210 -16.29 5.51 30.72
C VAL A 210 -15.34 4.74 31.64
N LEU A 211 -14.08 4.64 31.22
CA LEU A 211 -13.04 3.99 31.99
C LEU A 211 -12.60 4.90 33.15
N GLN A 212 -12.42 4.28 34.32
CA GLN A 212 -11.86 4.96 35.49
C GLN A 212 -10.33 5.06 35.44
N THR A 213 -9.69 4.12 34.72
CA THR A 213 -8.24 4.09 34.49
C THR A 213 -7.97 3.83 33.00
N PRO A 214 -7.36 4.76 32.26
CA PRO A 214 -6.97 6.11 32.68
C PRO A 214 -8.17 6.99 33.05
N ALA A 215 -7.99 7.86 34.05
CA ALA A 215 -9.04 8.77 34.48
C ALA A 215 -9.36 9.81 33.38
N ALA A 216 -10.62 10.19 33.30
CA ALA A 216 -11.03 11.27 32.42
C ALA A 216 -10.46 12.61 32.90
N GLU A 217 -10.02 13.45 31.96
CA GLU A 217 -9.50 14.79 32.26
C GLU A 217 -10.56 15.84 31.93
N VAL A 218 -10.79 16.77 32.85
CA VAL A 218 -11.62 17.96 32.62
C VAL A 218 -10.79 19.21 32.93
N SER A 219 -10.36 19.91 31.89
CA SER A 219 -9.48 21.08 32.00
C SER A 219 -9.98 22.25 31.16
N VAL A 220 -9.53 23.47 31.48
CA VAL A 220 -9.82 24.63 30.64
C VAL A 220 -8.92 24.53 29.42
N LYS A 221 -9.52 24.42 28.23
CA LYS A 221 -8.82 24.31 26.95
C LYS A 221 -8.39 25.67 26.43
N ASN A 222 -9.31 26.62 26.46
CA ASN A 222 -9.10 27.96 25.93
C ASN A 222 -10.08 28.98 26.54
N LEU A 223 -9.70 30.25 26.53
CA LEU A 223 -10.55 31.39 26.84
C LEU A 223 -10.78 32.16 25.53
N THR A 224 -12.00 32.15 25.02
CA THR A 224 -12.37 32.81 23.75
C THR A 224 -13.22 34.04 24.03
N ASP A 225 -13.30 34.99 23.09
CA ASP A 225 -14.00 36.26 23.28
C ASP A 225 -15.44 36.14 23.81
N THR A 226 -16.12 35.02 23.55
CA THR A 226 -17.52 34.80 23.94
C THR A 226 -17.73 33.66 24.94
N ALA A 227 -16.71 32.86 25.28
CA ALA A 227 -16.88 31.70 26.16
C ALA A 227 -15.58 31.12 26.72
N ILE A 228 -15.72 30.38 27.81
CA ILE A 228 -14.69 29.50 28.37
C ILE A 228 -14.86 28.11 27.75
N GLN A 229 -13.86 27.61 27.04
CA GLN A 229 -13.87 26.27 26.47
C GLN A 229 -13.24 25.27 27.44
N LEU A 230 -14.00 24.26 27.84
CA LEU A 230 -13.56 23.13 28.63
C LEU A 230 -13.22 21.94 27.72
N ALA A 231 -12.01 21.39 27.87
CA ALA A 231 -11.66 20.09 27.30
C ALA A 231 -12.21 19.00 28.21
N VAL A 232 -13.01 18.10 27.63
CA VAL A 232 -13.58 16.95 28.32
C VAL A 232 -13.06 15.70 27.64
N ARG A 233 -12.26 14.91 28.36
CA ARG A 233 -11.46 13.83 27.77
C ARG A 233 -11.73 12.46 28.40
N PRO A 234 -12.91 11.85 28.18
CA PRO A 234 -13.18 10.52 28.70
C PRO A 234 -12.45 9.45 27.89
N TRP A 235 -12.04 8.39 28.59
CA TRP A 235 -11.51 7.18 27.99
C TRP A 235 -12.61 6.13 27.90
N ALA A 236 -12.67 5.40 26.79
CA ALA A 236 -13.65 4.35 26.55
C ALA A 236 -13.01 3.19 25.81
N LYS A 237 -13.63 2.01 25.85
CA LYS A 237 -13.24 0.91 24.95
C LYS A 237 -13.55 1.30 23.50
N SER A 238 -12.76 0.83 22.55
CA SER A 238 -12.92 1.19 21.12
C SER A 238 -14.30 0.85 20.55
N GLN A 239 -14.97 -0.18 21.09
CA GLN A 239 -16.34 -0.58 20.72
C GLN A 239 -17.40 0.39 21.25
N ASP A 240 -17.19 0.93 22.44
CA ASP A 240 -18.13 1.84 23.12
C ASP A 240 -17.85 3.31 22.81
N PHE A 241 -16.75 3.60 22.10
CA PHE A 241 -16.23 4.95 21.86
C PHE A 241 -17.29 5.93 21.35
N TRP A 242 -18.02 5.57 20.29
CA TRP A 242 -19.04 6.45 19.70
C TRP A 242 -20.25 6.64 20.62
N GLY A 243 -20.60 5.62 21.39
CA GLY A 243 -21.64 5.72 22.42
C GLY A 243 -21.21 6.70 23.52
N VAL A 244 -20.02 6.52 24.09
CA VAL A 244 -19.49 7.43 25.13
C VAL A 244 -19.35 8.86 24.61
N TYR A 245 -18.93 9.03 23.36
CA TYR A 245 -18.83 10.35 22.73
C TYR A 245 -20.18 11.08 22.73
N ALA A 246 -21.24 10.43 22.24
CA ALA A 246 -22.58 10.99 22.17
C ALA A 246 -23.22 11.13 23.56
N ASP A 247 -23.19 10.06 24.36
CA ASP A 247 -23.75 10.02 25.72
C ASP A 247 -23.15 11.13 26.60
N THR A 248 -21.84 11.39 26.49
CA THR A 248 -21.20 12.46 27.27
C THR A 248 -21.73 13.83 26.90
N LEU A 249 -21.90 14.12 25.61
CA LEU A 249 -22.42 15.40 25.14
C LEU A 249 -23.86 15.62 25.61
N GLU A 250 -24.72 14.62 25.45
CA GLU A 250 -26.14 14.68 25.83
C GLU A 250 -26.30 14.82 27.35
N ASN A 251 -25.61 13.98 28.13
CA ASN A 251 -25.72 13.99 29.58
C ASN A 251 -25.11 15.26 30.20
N CYS A 252 -24.00 15.78 29.64
CA CYS A 252 -23.45 17.06 30.09
C CYS A 252 -24.44 18.20 29.81
N LYS A 253 -25.10 18.20 28.65
CA LYS A 253 -26.13 19.21 28.33
C LYS A 253 -27.27 19.19 29.34
N GLN A 254 -27.83 18.02 29.62
CA GLN A 254 -28.93 17.86 30.58
C GLN A 254 -28.52 18.24 32.01
N ALA A 255 -27.31 17.87 32.43
CA ALA A 255 -26.79 18.19 33.75
C ALA A 255 -26.58 19.70 33.92
N PHE A 256 -26.07 20.38 32.89
CA PHE A 256 -25.93 21.84 32.91
C PHE A 256 -27.28 22.56 32.92
N ASP A 257 -28.27 22.09 32.17
CA ASP A 257 -29.62 22.68 32.18
C ASP A 257 -30.28 22.54 33.56
N THR A 258 -30.07 21.41 34.24
CA THR A 258 -30.58 21.16 35.60
C THR A 258 -29.90 22.06 36.64
N ALA A 259 -28.59 22.30 36.48
CA ALA A 259 -27.81 23.17 37.35
C ALA A 259 -27.99 24.67 37.04
N GLY A 260 -28.75 25.03 36.00
CA GLY A 260 -28.92 26.42 35.55
C GLY A 260 -27.67 27.03 34.90
N ILE A 261 -26.72 26.18 34.46
CA ILE A 261 -25.50 26.62 33.78
C ILE A 261 -25.79 26.87 32.30
N ILE A 262 -25.54 28.10 31.87
CA ILE A 262 -25.71 28.50 30.47
C ILE A 262 -24.50 28.02 29.67
N ILE A 263 -24.67 26.90 28.97
CA ILE A 263 -23.81 26.50 27.84
C ILE A 263 -24.04 27.54 26.74
N GLN A 264 -22.95 28.13 26.23
CA GLN A 264 -22.88 29.32 25.37
C GLN A 264 -24.21 30.02 25.05
N PRO A 265 -24.37 31.32 25.34
CA PRO A 265 -25.57 32.03 24.93
C PRO A 265 -25.74 31.89 23.42
N PHE A 266 -26.85 31.29 22.99
CA PHE A 266 -27.36 31.51 21.64
C PHE A 266 -27.35 33.02 21.41
N VAL A 267 -26.92 33.48 20.23
CA VAL A 267 -26.96 34.90 19.89
C VAL A 267 -28.39 35.40 20.10
N LYS A 268 -28.67 36.00 21.26
CA LYS A 268 -29.92 36.69 21.53
C LYS A 268 -29.74 38.04 20.89
N GLU A 269 -30.25 38.17 19.68
CA GLU A 269 -30.38 39.44 19.00
C GLU A 269 -31.13 40.40 19.95
N SER A 270 -30.42 41.37 20.53
CA SER A 270 -30.99 42.35 21.47
C SER A 270 -31.79 43.44 20.75
N SER A 271 -32.14 43.22 19.48
CA SER A 271 -32.95 44.11 18.66
C SER A 271 -34.44 43.85 18.89
N LYS A 272 -34.94 44.28 20.05
CA LYS A 272 -36.34 44.70 20.25
C LYS A 272 -36.41 45.48 21.57
N LYS A 273 -35.96 46.73 21.50
CA LYS A 273 -36.49 47.80 22.35
C LYS A 273 -37.51 48.58 21.54
#